data_AF-W7W8U6-F1
#
_entry.id   AF-W7W8U6-F1
#
_cell.length_a   1.000
_cell.length_b   1.000
_cell.length_c   1.000
_cell.angle_alpha   90.00
_cell.angle_beta   90.00
_cell.angle_gamma   90.00
#
_symmetry.space_group_name_H-M   'P 1'
#
loop_
_entity.id
_entity.type
_entity.pdbx_description
1 polymer ?
#
loop_
_entity_poly.entity_id
_entity_poly.type
_entity_poly.pdbx_seq_one_letter_code
_entity_poly.pdbx_strand_id
1 'polypeptide(L)'
;MAAAPDPAVLGAWRIEQARSEPLLDRSAARVDFGPDGQLAGNGSCNTLRGRYTLTGNTLKIGPIVTTRMACATQAMEQEDRVLTALERAASARVPPHGFLTLADADGAVLLRASRIDAKP
;
A
#
# COMPACT_ATOMS: atom_id res chain seq x y z
N MET A 1 12.64 7.57 18.54
CA MET A 1 11.36 6.89 18.82
C MET A 1 10.53 6.97 17.56
N ALA A 2 10.24 5.84 16.90
CA ALA A 2 9.28 5.82 15.80
C ALA A 2 7.89 6.09 16.39
N ALA A 3 7.16 7.06 15.85
CA ALA A 3 5.78 7.29 16.25
C ALA A 3 4.97 6.02 15.95
N ALA A 4 4.10 5.63 16.87
CA ALA A 4 3.18 4.53 16.62
C ALA A 4 2.27 4.92 15.45
N PRO A 5 2.07 4.02 14.48
CA PRO A 5 1.19 4.26 13.35
C PRO A 5 -0.26 4.50 13.81
N ASP A 6 -0.98 5.34 13.06
CA ASP A 6 -2.41 5.57 13.30
C ASP A 6 -3.16 4.22 13.23
N PRO A 7 -3.91 3.84 14.28
CA PRO A 7 -4.64 2.58 14.31
C PRO A 7 -5.65 2.44 13.16
N ALA A 8 -6.06 3.54 12.52
CA ALA A 8 -6.93 3.48 11.35
C ALA A 8 -6.23 2.85 10.13
N VAL A 9 -4.91 3.03 9.97
CA VAL A 9 -4.10 2.51 8.86
C VAL A 9 -3.63 1.07 9.12
N LEU A 10 -3.56 0.66 10.39
CA LEU A 10 -3.14 -0.69 10.76
C LEU A 10 -4.07 -1.78 10.19
N GLY A 11 -3.46 -2.91 9.81
CA GLY A 11 -4.13 -4.09 9.28
C GLY A 11 -3.90 -4.32 7.78
N ALA A 12 -4.68 -5.26 7.23
CA ALA A 12 -4.55 -5.72 5.85
C ALA A 12 -5.50 -4.98 4.92
N TRP A 13 -4.96 -4.49 3.81
CA TRP A 13 -5.66 -3.72 2.79
C TRP A 13 -5.42 -4.32 1.41
N ARG A 14 -6.47 -4.44 0.62
CA ARG A 14 -6.43 -4.92 -0.76
C ARG A 14 -6.37 -3.74 -1.68
N ILE A 15 -5.35 -3.72 -2.53
CA ILE A 15 -5.11 -2.61 -3.45
C ILE A 15 -6.12 -2.72 -4.59
N GLU A 16 -6.92 -1.68 -4.78
CA GLU A 16 -7.92 -1.63 -5.84
C GLU A 16 -7.42 -0.82 -7.04
N GLN A 17 -6.60 0.19 -6.76
CA GLN A 17 -6.14 1.17 -7.73
C GLN A 17 -4.72 1.63 -7.41
N ALA A 18 -3.89 1.77 -8.44
CA ALA A 18 -2.55 2.36 -8.37
C ALA A 18 -2.35 3.35 -9.52
N ARG A 19 -1.76 4.51 -9.22
CA ARG A 19 -1.50 5.64 -10.15
C ARG A 19 -2.70 6.01 -11.03
N SER A 20 -3.89 6.09 -10.42
CA SER A 20 -5.17 6.40 -11.10
C SER A 20 -5.71 5.32 -12.04
N GLU A 21 -5.10 4.13 -12.07
CA GLU A 21 -5.57 2.99 -12.86
C GLU A 21 -6.01 1.83 -11.96
N PRO A 22 -7.16 1.18 -12.25
CA PRO A 22 -7.60 0.01 -11.50
C PRO A 22 -6.68 -1.18 -11.79
N LEU A 23 -6.38 -1.96 -10.75
CA LEU A 23 -5.72 -3.25 -10.92
C LEU A 23 -6.69 -4.24 -11.59
N LEU A 24 -6.20 -4.94 -12.62
CA LEU A 24 -6.93 -6.00 -13.32
C LEU A 24 -7.06 -7.22 -12.42
N ASP A 25 -5.97 -7.64 -11.77
CA ASP A 25 -5.99 -8.70 -10.77
C ASP A 25 -5.81 -8.12 -9.36
N ARG A 26 -6.94 -7.93 -8.68
CA ARG A 26 -6.99 -7.43 -7.29
C ARG A 26 -6.86 -8.56 -6.26
N SER A 27 -6.84 -9.81 -6.72
CA SER A 27 -6.89 -11.00 -5.85
C SER A 27 -5.58 -11.15 -5.08
N ALA A 28 -4.46 -10.82 -5.72
CA ALA A 28 -3.13 -10.89 -5.14
C ALA A 28 -2.63 -9.56 -4.57
N ALA A 29 -3.06 -8.42 -5.14
CA ALA A 29 -2.56 -7.11 -4.75
C ALA A 29 -3.05 -6.67 -3.35
N ARG A 30 -2.16 -6.72 -2.36
CA ARG A 30 -2.47 -6.36 -0.97
C ARG A 30 -1.29 -5.72 -0.26
N VAL A 31 -1.59 -4.94 0.76
CA VAL A 31 -0.63 -4.29 1.64
C VAL A 31 -1.10 -4.40 3.08
N ASP A 32 -0.19 -4.71 3.98
CA ASP A 32 -0.41 -4.92 5.41
C ASP A 32 0.51 -3.97 6.18
N PHE A 33 -0.11 -3.16 7.03
CA PHE A 33 0.59 -2.22 7.89
C PHE A 33 0.61 -2.80 9.30
N GLY A 34 1.78 -3.32 9.71
CA GLY A 34 1.99 -3.87 11.04
C GLY A 34 2.19 -2.79 12.10
N PRO A 35 1.84 -3.07 13.37
CA PRO A 35 1.98 -2.12 14.49
C PRO A 35 3.44 -1.72 14.76
N ASP A 36 4.40 -2.55 14.38
CA ASP A 36 5.84 -2.31 14.57
C ASP A 36 6.48 -1.42 13.48
N GLY A 37 5.68 -0.79 12.62
CA GLY A 37 6.17 -0.02 11.46
C GLY A 37 6.69 -0.89 10.32
N GLN A 38 6.25 -2.15 10.26
CA GLN A 38 6.59 -3.08 9.19
C GLN A 38 5.51 -3.06 8.11
N LEU A 39 5.94 -2.91 6.85
CA LEU A 39 5.09 -3.00 5.68
C LEU A 39 5.27 -4.39 5.08
N ALA A 40 4.19 -5.14 4.88
CA ALA A 40 4.21 -6.39 4.14
C ALA A 40 3.13 -6.36 3.06
N GLY A 41 3.23 -7.18 2.04
CA GLY A 41 2.21 -7.21 1.00
C GLY A 41 2.56 -8.05 -0.20
N ASN A 42 1.78 -7.86 -1.25
CA ASN A 42 2.00 -8.42 -2.57
C ASN A 42 1.56 -7.39 -3.62
N GLY A 43 2.43 -7.13 -4.60
CA GLY A 43 2.24 -6.16 -5.66
C GLY A 43 1.57 -6.71 -6.91
N SER A 44 0.77 -7.78 -6.81
CA SER A 44 0.18 -8.59 -7.90
C SER A 44 1.01 -9.85 -8.21
N CYS A 45 2.26 -9.68 -8.65
CA CYS A 45 3.16 -10.81 -8.89
C CYS A 45 3.98 -11.14 -7.65
N ASN A 46 4.77 -10.17 -7.19
CA ASN A 46 5.76 -10.39 -6.15
C ASN A 46 5.29 -9.97 -4.77
N THR A 47 5.83 -10.64 -3.75
CA THR A 47 5.67 -10.18 -2.38
C THR A 47 6.55 -8.97 -2.13
N LEU A 48 6.00 -7.98 -1.44
CA LEU A 48 6.70 -6.76 -1.03
C LEU A 48 6.86 -6.73 0.49
N ARG A 49 8.00 -6.25 0.95
CA ARG A 49 8.32 -6.05 2.36
C ARG A 49 9.10 -4.76 2.53
N GLY A 50 8.82 -4.02 3.58
CA GLY A 50 9.53 -2.77 3.85
C GLY A 50 9.29 -2.30 5.26
N ARG A 51 9.78 -1.10 5.54
CA ARG A 51 9.41 -0.37 6.76
C ARG A 51 8.65 0.88 6.36
N TYR A 52 7.74 1.29 7.21
CA TYR A 52 7.05 2.55 7.07
C TYR A 52 7.06 3.29 8.39
N THR A 53 6.91 4.61 8.32
CA THR A 53 6.72 5.47 9.48
C THR A 53 5.49 6.31 9.19
N LEU A 54 4.54 6.28 10.12
CA LEU A 54 3.32 7.05 10.03
C LEU A 54 3.27 7.98 11.25
N THR A 55 3.16 9.28 11.02
CA THR A 55 3.06 10.29 12.08
C THR A 55 1.88 11.20 11.75
N GLY A 56 0.76 11.01 12.47
CA GLY A 56 -0.51 11.60 12.07
C GLY A 56 -0.91 11.10 10.68
N ASN A 57 -1.01 12.00 9.70
CA ASN A 57 -1.28 11.65 8.31
C ASN A 57 -0.05 11.57 7.41
N THR A 58 1.15 11.88 7.94
CA THR A 58 2.38 11.83 7.15
C THR A 58 2.90 10.39 7.12
N LEU A 59 2.89 9.80 5.92
CA LEU A 59 3.41 8.47 5.67
C LEU A 59 4.78 8.60 4.99
N LYS A 60 5.77 7.89 5.51
CA LYS A 60 7.05 7.67 4.83
C LYS A 60 7.27 6.18 4.71
N ILE A 61 7.36 5.70 3.48
CA ILE A 61 7.77 4.32 3.22
C ILE A 61 9.27 4.32 2.94
N GLY A 62 9.98 3.45 3.66
CA GLY A 62 11.41 3.22 3.47
C GLY A 62 11.67 2.31 2.26
N PRO A 63 12.91 1.83 2.09
CA PRO A 63 13.24 0.93 0.99
C PRO A 63 12.36 -0.32 1.03
N ILE A 64 11.70 -0.59 -0.10
CA ILE A 64 10.86 -1.77 -0.30
C ILE A 64 11.73 -2.84 -0.97
N VAL A 65 11.63 -4.05 -0.43
CA VAL A 65 12.25 -5.25 -1.00
C VAL A 65 11.13 -6.10 -1.58
N THR A 66 11.29 -6.47 -2.85
CA THR A 66 10.39 -7.41 -3.52
C THR A 66 11.09 -8.71 -3.87
N THR A 67 10.30 -9.78 -4.00
CA THR A 67 10.78 -11.01 -4.64
C THR A 67 10.92 -10.79 -6.15
N ARG A 68 11.67 -11.65 -6.85
CA ARG A 68 11.79 -11.64 -8.32
C ARG A 68 11.21 -12.91 -8.91
N MET A 69 9.88 -13.00 -8.96
CA MET A 69 9.16 -14.02 -9.72
C MET A 69 8.89 -13.51 -11.12
N ALA A 70 9.03 -14.40 -12.11
CA ALA A 70 8.64 -14.12 -13.48
C ALA A 70 7.13 -14.39 -13.64
N CYS A 71 6.32 -13.34 -13.59
CA CYS A 71 4.91 -13.40 -13.95
C CYS A 71 4.68 -12.85 -15.36
N ALA A 72 3.43 -12.86 -15.82
CA ALA A 72 3.05 -12.19 -17.06
C ALA A 72 3.39 -10.70 -17.03
N THR A 73 3.72 -10.12 -18.18
CA THR A 73 4.11 -8.70 -18.33
C THR A 73 3.13 -7.75 -17.65
N GLN A 74 1.82 -7.98 -17.81
CA GLN A 74 0.78 -7.13 -17.20
C GLN A 74 0.86 -7.11 -15.66
N ALA A 75 1.18 -8.24 -15.03
CA ALA A 75 1.32 -8.31 -13.57
C ALA A 75 2.59 -7.58 -13.09
N MET A 76 3.66 -7.61 -13.89
CA MET A 76 4.88 -6.85 -13.62
C MET A 76 4.67 -5.34 -13.77
N GLU A 77 3.95 -4.90 -14.80
CA GLU A 77 3.59 -3.48 -14.97
C GLU A 77 2.71 -2.97 -13.83
N GLN A 78 1.80 -3.81 -13.34
CA GLN A 78 0.98 -3.49 -12.17
C GLN A 78 1.82 -3.38 -10.89
N GLU A 79 2.75 -4.31 -10.69
CA GLU A 79 3.67 -4.25 -9.56
C GLU A 79 4.49 -2.97 -9.57
N ASP A 80 5.05 -2.59 -10.73
CA ASP A 80 5.83 -1.36 -10.87
C ASP A 80 5.01 -0.12 -10.49
N ARG A 81 3.74 -0.06 -10.93
CA ARG A 81 2.83 1.03 -10.55
C ARG A 81 2.55 1.07 -9.06
N VAL A 82 2.33 -0.09 -8.44
CA VAL A 82 2.11 -0.20 -6.99
C VAL A 82 3.35 0.23 -6.23
N LEU A 83 4.54 -0.25 -6.61
CA LEU A 83 5.80 0.13 -5.98
C LEU A 83 6.06 1.62 -6.10
N THR A 84 5.93 2.18 -7.30
CA THR A 84 6.07 3.62 -7.54
C THR A 84 5.08 4.43 -6.70
N ALA A 85 3.84 3.96 -6.57
CA ALA A 85 2.83 4.64 -5.75
C ALA A 85 3.18 4.61 -4.25
N LEU A 86 3.69 3.48 -3.75
CA LEU A 86 4.14 3.33 -2.37
C LEU A 86 5.39 4.19 -2.07
N GLU A 87 6.35 4.21 -2.99
CA GLU A 87 7.58 5.02 -2.84
C GLU A 87 7.30 6.52 -2.84
N ARG A 88 6.33 6.97 -3.65
CA ARG A 88 5.94 8.38 -3.72
C ARG A 88 4.90 8.79 -2.68
N ALA A 89 4.29 7.84 -1.98
CA ALA A 89 3.29 8.14 -0.97
C ALA A 89 3.93 8.97 0.17
N ALA A 90 3.38 10.17 0.39
CA ALA A 90 3.80 11.07 1.44
C ALA A 90 2.73 11.19 2.55
N SER A 91 1.49 10.79 2.26
CA SER A 91 0.40 10.81 3.22
C SER A 91 -0.50 9.59 3.11
N ALA A 92 -1.05 9.19 4.27
CA ALA A 92 -2.04 8.13 4.39
C ALA A 92 -3.28 8.66 5.10
N ARG A 93 -4.44 8.37 4.54
CA ARG A 93 -5.75 8.72 5.13
C ARG A 93 -6.71 7.56 4.99
N VAL A 94 -7.44 7.31 6.07
CA VAL A 94 -8.54 6.32 6.11
C VAL A 94 -9.76 7.05 6.68
N PRO A 95 -10.74 7.40 5.85
CA PRO A 95 -12.01 7.94 6.33
C PRO A 95 -12.78 6.90 7.17
N PRO A 96 -13.73 7.31 8.02
CA PRO A 96 -14.62 6.40 8.72
C PRO A 96 -15.37 5.51 7.72
N HIS A 97 -15.25 4.18 7.84
CA HIS A 97 -15.78 3.18 6.87
C HIS A 97 -15.29 3.36 5.43
N GLY A 98 -14.15 4.03 5.24
CA GLY A 98 -13.61 4.37 3.94
C GLY A 98 -12.52 3.42 3.45
N PHE A 99 -11.99 3.78 2.31
CA PHE A 99 -10.81 3.15 1.71
C PHE A 99 -9.55 3.81 2.23
N LEU A 100 -8.49 3.04 2.42
CA LEU A 100 -7.15 3.59 2.58
C LEU A 100 -6.76 4.31 1.29
N THR A 101 -6.45 5.59 1.42
CA THR A 101 -5.99 6.44 0.33
C THR A 101 -4.58 6.90 0.65
N LEU A 102 -3.65 6.63 -0.26
CA LEU A 102 -2.31 7.18 -0.22
C LEU A 102 -2.20 8.31 -1.23
N ALA A 103 -1.66 9.44 -0.80
CA ALA A 103 -1.40 10.58 -1.66
C ALA A 103 0.08 10.98 -1.62
N ASP A 104 0.55 11.59 -2.70
CA ASP A 104 1.89 12.19 -2.75
C ASP A 104 1.98 13.50 -1.96
N ALA A 105 3.12 14.17 -2.07
CA ALA A 105 3.37 15.45 -1.42
C ALA A 105 2.50 16.59 -1.99
N ASP A 106 2.06 16.47 -3.25
CA ASP A 106 1.17 17.40 -3.94
C ASP A 106 -0.32 17.14 -3.62
N GLY A 107 -0.62 16.04 -2.94
CA GLY A 107 -1.98 15.62 -2.58
C GLY A 107 -2.70 14.81 -3.66
N ALA A 108 -1.99 14.40 -4.72
CA ALA A 108 -2.55 13.53 -5.75
C ALA A 108 -2.67 12.09 -5.22
N VAL A 109 -3.85 11.49 -5.41
CA VAL A 109 -4.11 10.11 -4.97
C VAL A 109 -3.32 9.13 -5.83
N LEU A 110 -2.35 8.46 -5.22
CA LEU A 110 -1.50 7.48 -5.88
C LEU A 110 -2.01 6.06 -5.72
N LEU A 111 -2.62 5.73 -4.59
CA LEU A 111 -3.06 4.37 -4.31
C LEU A 111 -4.34 4.37 -3.50
N ARG A 112 -5.26 3.46 -3.86
CA ARG A 112 -6.48 3.22 -3.09
C ARG A 112 -6.60 1.75 -2.75
N ALA A 113 -6.93 1.46 -1.50
CA ALA A 113 -7.06 0.11 -1.00
C ALA A 113 -8.29 -0.06 -0.09
N SER A 114 -8.97 -1.20 -0.18
CA SER A 114 -10.10 -1.57 0.66
C SER A 114 -9.65 -2.50 1.80
N ARG A 115 -10.24 -2.37 2.98
CA ARG A 115 -9.87 -3.21 4.13
C ARG A 115 -10.20 -4.68 3.82
N ILE A 116 -9.25 -5.58 4.10
CA ILE A 116 -9.45 -7.04 3.93
C ILE A 116 -10.16 -7.63 5.16
N ASP A 117 -10.10 -6.94 6.30
CA ASP A 117 -10.89 -7.22 7.49
C ASP A 117 -12.38 -6.87 7.27
N ALA A 118 -13.05 -7.67 6.47
CA ALA A 118 -14.47 -7.95 6.61
C ALA A 118 -14.59 -9.46 6.86
N LYS A 119 -14.22 -9.89 8.05
CA LYS A 119 -14.77 -11.15 8.57
C LYS A 119 -16.26 -10.87 8.86
N PRO A 120 -17.20 -11.59 8.26
CA PRO A 120 -18.63 -11.45 8.56
C PRO A 120 -18.93 -11.80 10.02
#